data_AF-N4TMZ6-F1
#
_entry.id   AF-N4TMZ6-F1
#
_cell.length_a   1.000
_cell.length_b   1.000
_cell.length_c   1.000
_cell.angle_alpha   90.00
_cell.angle_beta   90.00
_cell.angle_gamma   90.00
#
_symmetry.space_group_name_H-M   'P 1'
#
loop_
_entity.id
_entity.type
_entity.pdbx_description
1 polymer ?
#
loop_
_entity_poly.entity_id
_entity_poly.type
_entity_poly.pdbx_seq_one_letter_code
_entity_poly.pdbx_strand_id
1 'polypeptide(L)'
;QRFFGDEARKVISIPTVAAAYNDEMNHVDRGDQLRAYTSYDHRISRGAWQALTWNFLLEVVLINTYLLQRKGCPKWRQFTDPKKWKECIYNSLFNTYHSQSRARKRNRSGVEDDIDDIQSQRKYMQREINHVNRKKLSDCLACQGFKQGQPRGKRRKRRHLQDITGNPQSKHRGGQGKQTWYGCRVCDVAICNNQNCWYFYHHLI
;
A
#
# COMPACT_ATOMS: atom_id res chain seq x y z
N GLN A 1 -53.94 19.75 -21.79
CA GLN A 1 -53.63 19.75 -23.23
C GLN A 1 -53.15 18.35 -23.62
N ARG A 2 -53.82 17.64 -24.55
CA ARG A 2 -53.33 16.35 -25.06
C ARG A 2 -52.21 16.64 -26.07
N PHE A 3 -50.97 16.31 -25.73
CA PHE A 3 -49.78 16.64 -26.54
C PHE A 3 -49.73 15.92 -27.92
N PHE A 4 -50.44 14.79 -28.04
CA PHE A 4 -50.40 13.88 -29.19
C PHE A 4 -51.71 13.80 -30.00
N GLY A 5 -52.80 14.42 -29.55
CA GLY A 5 -54.10 14.24 -30.22
C GLY A 5 -54.50 12.75 -30.30
N ASP A 6 -54.88 12.28 -31.49
CA ASP A 6 -55.23 10.88 -31.80
C ASP A 6 -54.10 10.11 -32.54
N GLU A 7 -52.93 10.73 -32.75
CA GLU A 7 -51.82 10.11 -33.47
C GLU A 7 -50.83 9.41 -32.52
N ALA A 8 -50.40 8.20 -32.89
CA ALA A 8 -49.45 7.40 -32.10
C ALA A 8 -48.00 7.92 -32.15
N ARG A 9 -47.66 8.76 -33.13
CA ARG A 9 -46.34 9.39 -33.27
C ARG A 9 -46.49 10.81 -33.78
N LYS A 10 -45.75 11.74 -33.16
CA LYS A 10 -45.67 13.14 -33.57
C LYS A 10 -44.24 13.45 -34.00
N VAL A 11 -44.07 13.97 -35.20
CA VAL A 11 -42.78 14.48 -35.68
C VAL A 11 -42.62 15.90 -35.16
N ILE A 12 -41.54 16.15 -34.44
CA ILE A 12 -41.22 17.47 -33.86
C ILE A 12 -40.06 18.06 -34.67
N SER A 13 -40.24 19.26 -35.20
CA SER A 13 -39.15 20.01 -35.82
C SER A 13 -38.19 20.50 -34.74
N ILE A 14 -36.99 19.91 -34.70
CA ILE A 14 -35.92 20.35 -33.81
C ILE A 14 -35.16 21.48 -34.51
N PRO A 15 -35.01 22.67 -33.90
CA PRO A 15 -34.18 23.73 -34.47
C PRO A 15 -32.77 23.23 -34.74
N THR A 16 -32.18 23.61 -35.87
CA THR A 16 -30.83 23.16 -36.28
C THR A 16 -29.77 23.42 -35.20
N VAL A 17 -29.87 24.54 -34.49
CA VAL A 17 -28.99 24.87 -33.35
C VAL A 17 -29.13 23.86 -32.21
N ALA A 18 -30.35 23.43 -31.89
CA ALA A 18 -30.60 22.45 -30.84
C ALA A 18 -30.14 21.03 -31.26
N ALA A 19 -30.29 20.68 -32.53
CA ALA A 19 -29.77 19.42 -33.08
C ALA A 19 -28.25 19.38 -33.01
N ALA A 20 -27.57 20.42 -33.51
CA ALA A 20 -26.11 20.53 -33.48
C ALA A 20 -25.56 20.52 -32.04
N TYR A 21 -26.24 21.22 -31.11
CA TYR A 21 -25.90 21.15 -29.70
C TYR A 21 -25.99 19.71 -29.18
N ASN A 22 -27.13 19.04 -29.36
CA ASN A 22 -27.32 17.68 -28.84
C ASN A 22 -26.34 16.65 -29.43
N ASP A 23 -25.95 16.81 -30.70
CA ASP A 23 -24.98 15.93 -31.37
C ASP A 23 -23.56 16.07 -30.80
N GLU A 24 -23.17 17.31 -30.46
CA GLU A 24 -21.84 17.66 -29.94
C GLU A 24 -21.77 17.69 -28.40
N MET A 25 -22.91 17.64 -27.73
CA MET A 25 -22.96 17.55 -26.28
C MET A 25 -22.56 16.14 -25.83
N ASN A 26 -22.11 16.04 -24.58
CA ASN A 26 -21.71 14.80 -23.91
C ASN A 26 -20.34 14.24 -24.31
N HIS A 27 -19.47 14.97 -25.02
CA HIS A 27 -18.10 14.49 -25.29
C HIS A 27 -17.31 14.22 -24.01
N VAL A 28 -17.45 15.08 -23.00
CA VAL A 28 -16.83 14.90 -21.69
C VAL A 28 -17.40 13.67 -20.98
N ASP A 29 -18.74 13.54 -20.95
CA ASP A 29 -19.42 12.43 -20.28
C ASP A 29 -19.11 11.08 -20.94
N ARG A 30 -19.01 11.03 -22.27
CA ARG A 30 -18.57 9.83 -23.00
C ARG A 30 -17.16 9.42 -22.58
N GLY A 31 -16.25 10.38 -22.41
CA GLY A 31 -14.90 10.14 -21.93
C GLY A 31 -14.87 9.64 -20.49
N ASP A 32 -15.68 10.24 -19.60
CA ASP A 32 -15.79 9.82 -18.21
C ASP A 32 -16.40 8.41 -18.09
N GLN A 33 -17.44 8.11 -18.88
CA GLN A 33 -18.07 6.79 -18.94
C GLN A 33 -17.06 5.70 -19.35
N LEU A 34 -16.24 5.95 -20.38
CA LEU A 34 -15.20 5.01 -20.80
C LEU A 34 -14.15 4.73 -19.71
N ARG A 35 -13.80 5.76 -18.93
CA ARG A 35 -12.91 5.60 -17.77
C ARG A 35 -13.58 4.80 -16.65
N ALA A 36 -14.79 5.18 -16.26
CA ALA A 36 -15.50 4.60 -15.12
C ALA A 36 -15.68 3.07 -15.25
N TYR A 37 -15.99 2.57 -16.45
CA TYR A 37 -16.17 1.14 -16.70
C TYR A 37 -14.89 0.30 -16.54
N THR A 38 -13.72 0.93 -16.56
CA THR A 38 -12.43 0.23 -16.54
C THR A 38 -11.52 0.72 -15.42
N SER A 39 -12.10 1.40 -14.42
CA SER A 39 -11.37 1.97 -13.29
C SER A 39 -10.76 0.92 -12.37
N TYR A 40 -9.67 1.29 -11.70
CA TYR A 40 -9.04 0.48 -10.67
C TYR A 40 -9.81 0.54 -9.35
N ASP A 41 -10.15 -0.62 -8.78
CA ASP A 41 -10.81 -0.75 -7.46
C ASP A 41 -9.85 -0.60 -6.26
N HIS A 42 -8.65 -0.07 -6.48
CA HIS A 42 -7.67 0.05 -5.42
C HIS A 42 -7.91 1.29 -4.56
N ARG A 43 -8.03 1.09 -3.24
CA ARG A 43 -8.09 2.18 -2.28
C ARG A 43 -6.77 2.96 -2.25
N ILE A 44 -6.81 4.22 -2.67
CA ILE A 44 -5.66 5.13 -2.63
C ILE A 44 -5.59 5.80 -1.25
N SER A 45 -4.49 5.62 -0.52
CA SER A 45 -4.35 6.04 0.89
C SER A 45 -3.25 7.07 1.15
N ARG A 46 -2.39 7.40 0.18
CA ARG A 46 -1.21 8.26 0.41
C ARG A 46 -1.31 9.66 -0.20
N GLY A 47 -2.53 10.20 -0.30
CA GLY A 47 -2.80 11.60 -0.63
C GLY A 47 -3.34 11.84 -2.04
N ALA A 48 -3.89 13.05 -2.25
CA ALA A 48 -4.63 13.44 -3.46
C ALA A 48 -3.82 13.33 -4.76
N TRP A 49 -2.50 13.58 -4.71
CA TRP A 49 -1.65 13.48 -5.90
C TRP A 49 -1.63 12.07 -6.51
N GLN A 50 -1.71 11.02 -5.70
CA GLN A 50 -1.74 9.64 -6.21
C GLN A 50 -3.04 9.34 -6.95
N ALA A 51 -4.16 9.87 -6.48
CA ALA A 51 -5.44 9.76 -7.18
C ALA A 51 -5.38 10.48 -8.52
N LEU A 52 -4.82 11.69 -8.56
CA LEU A 52 -4.65 12.43 -9.81
C LEU A 52 -3.72 11.70 -10.80
N THR A 53 -2.55 11.26 -10.36
CA THR A 53 -1.58 10.63 -11.27
C THR A 53 -1.98 9.23 -11.69
N TRP A 54 -2.30 8.36 -10.74
CA TRP A 54 -2.47 6.93 -11.00
C TRP A 54 -3.91 6.53 -11.34
N ASN A 55 -4.90 7.27 -10.85
CA ASN A 55 -6.30 6.98 -11.16
C ASN A 55 -6.82 7.86 -12.30
N PHE A 56 -6.58 9.17 -12.26
CA PHE A 56 -7.11 10.04 -13.32
C PHE A 56 -6.24 10.06 -14.59
N LEU A 57 -5.00 10.54 -14.48
CA LEU A 57 -4.15 10.79 -15.66
C LEU A 57 -3.78 9.50 -16.40
N LEU A 58 -3.44 8.44 -15.67
CA LEU A 58 -3.13 7.15 -16.28
C LEU A 58 -4.33 6.61 -17.08
N GLU A 59 -5.53 6.67 -16.51
CA GLU A 59 -6.76 6.26 -17.16
C GLU A 59 -7.06 7.08 -18.42
N VAL A 60 -6.88 8.40 -18.36
CA VAL A 60 -7.03 9.29 -19.53
C VAL A 60 -6.06 8.88 -20.65
N VAL A 61 -4.79 8.61 -20.32
CA VAL A 61 -3.79 8.18 -21.31
C VAL A 61 -4.19 6.84 -21.95
N LEU A 62 -4.64 5.88 -21.14
CA LEU A 62 -5.06 4.56 -21.64
C LEU A 62 -6.29 4.65 -22.56
N ILE A 63 -7.29 5.46 -22.21
CA ILE A 63 -8.45 5.68 -23.08
C ILE A 63 -8.06 6.43 -24.35
N ASN A 64 -7.20 7.44 -24.27
CA ASN A 64 -6.75 8.17 -25.46
C ASN A 64 -5.98 7.26 -26.43
N THR A 65 -5.11 6.39 -25.92
CA THR A 65 -4.40 5.41 -26.77
C THR A 65 -5.36 4.37 -27.37
N TYR A 66 -6.41 3.97 -26.64
CA TYR A 66 -7.48 3.13 -27.18
C TYR A 66 -8.25 3.82 -28.32
N LEU A 67 -8.55 5.10 -28.20
CA LEU A 67 -9.19 5.87 -29.27
C LEU A 67 -8.25 6.04 -30.48
N LEU A 68 -6.95 6.23 -30.24
CA LEU A 68 -5.94 6.33 -31.29
C LEU A 68 -5.79 5.03 -32.08
N GLN A 69 -5.75 3.85 -31.43
CA GLN A 69 -5.69 2.58 -32.16
C GLN A 69 -6.92 2.38 -33.05
N ARG A 70 -8.11 2.80 -32.59
CA ARG A 70 -9.35 2.72 -33.39
C ARG A 70 -9.32 3.62 -34.62
N LYS A 71 -8.61 4.75 -34.54
CA LYS A 71 -8.39 5.65 -35.68
C LYS A 71 -7.32 5.14 -36.65
N GLY A 72 -6.60 4.06 -36.32
CA GLY A 72 -5.62 3.42 -37.19
C GLY A 72 -4.27 4.15 -37.28
N CYS A 73 -4.00 5.10 -36.37
CA CYS A 73 -2.75 5.85 -36.31
C CYS A 73 -2.15 5.82 -34.89
N PRO A 74 -1.04 5.09 -34.66
CA PRO A 74 -0.29 4.19 -35.56
C PRO A 74 -1.09 2.93 -35.98
N LYS A 75 -0.55 2.12 -36.92
CA LYS A 75 -1.10 0.81 -37.31
C LYS A 75 -0.97 -0.22 -36.18
N TRP A 76 -1.65 0.02 -35.08
CA TRP A 76 -1.71 -0.88 -33.94
C TRP A 76 -2.74 -1.98 -34.18
N ARG A 77 -2.55 -3.12 -33.50
CA ARG A 77 -3.56 -4.17 -33.46
C ARG A 77 -4.86 -3.56 -32.95
N GLN A 78 -5.95 -3.78 -33.67
CA GLN A 78 -7.23 -3.19 -33.31
C GLN A 78 -7.90 -3.97 -32.18
N PHE A 79 -8.44 -3.23 -31.21
CA PHE A 79 -9.24 -3.78 -30.12
C PHE A 79 -10.60 -3.09 -30.09
N THR A 80 -11.66 -3.88 -29.98
CA THR A 80 -13.02 -3.36 -29.77
C THR A 80 -13.30 -3.12 -28.29
N ASP A 81 -12.67 -3.90 -27.40
CA ASP A 81 -12.85 -3.82 -25.95
C ASP A 81 -11.70 -3.00 -25.29
N PRO A 82 -12.02 -1.88 -24.60
CA PRO A 82 -11.04 -1.09 -23.87
C PRO A 82 -10.27 -1.89 -22.81
N LYS A 83 -10.90 -2.88 -22.15
CA LYS A 83 -10.25 -3.68 -21.11
C LYS A 83 -9.13 -4.54 -21.69
N LYS A 84 -9.41 -5.23 -22.81
CA LYS A 84 -8.41 -6.02 -23.52
C LYS A 84 -7.25 -5.18 -24.05
N TRP A 85 -7.53 -3.94 -24.47
CA TRP A 85 -6.48 -3.00 -24.87
C TRP A 85 -5.55 -2.67 -23.70
N LYS A 86 -6.10 -2.37 -22.53
CA LYS A 86 -5.30 -2.13 -21.31
C LYS A 86 -4.46 -3.34 -20.92
N GLU A 87 -5.07 -4.52 -20.89
CA GLU A 87 -4.36 -5.77 -20.58
C GLU A 87 -3.21 -6.02 -21.56
N CYS A 88 -3.41 -5.72 -22.86
CA CYS A 88 -2.34 -5.80 -23.86
C CYS A 88 -1.18 -4.88 -23.50
N ILE A 89 -1.45 -3.60 -23.19
CA ILE A 89 -0.41 -2.63 -22.80
C ILE A 89 0.32 -3.10 -21.54
N TYR A 90 -0.41 -3.51 -20.51
CA TYR A 90 0.19 -3.95 -19.24
C TYR A 90 1.08 -5.16 -19.47
N ASN A 91 0.58 -6.19 -20.14
CA ASN A 91 1.35 -7.40 -20.43
C ASN A 91 2.59 -7.09 -21.27
N SER A 92 2.49 -6.20 -22.26
CA SER A 92 3.66 -5.74 -23.03
C SER A 92 4.68 -5.05 -22.14
N LEU A 93 4.26 -4.10 -21.29
CA LEU A 93 5.16 -3.40 -20.37
C LEU A 93 5.83 -4.36 -19.38
N PHE A 94 5.07 -5.27 -18.78
CA PHE A 94 5.60 -6.29 -17.88
C PHE A 94 6.58 -7.20 -18.61
N ASN A 95 6.21 -7.78 -19.75
CA ASN A 95 7.09 -8.70 -20.49
C ASN A 95 8.38 -8.03 -20.98
N THR A 96 8.35 -6.74 -21.34
CA THR A 96 9.54 -6.02 -21.79
C THR A 96 10.46 -5.65 -20.63
N TYR A 97 9.90 -5.20 -19.50
CA TYR A 97 10.68 -4.57 -18.44
C TYR A 97 10.78 -5.38 -17.14
N HIS A 98 10.12 -6.54 -17.00
CA HIS A 98 10.13 -7.28 -15.73
C HIS A 98 11.55 -7.67 -15.29
N SER A 99 12.40 -8.08 -16.22
CA SER A 99 13.78 -8.50 -15.95
C SER A 99 14.68 -7.36 -15.51
N GLN A 100 14.42 -6.15 -16.02
CA GLN A 100 15.11 -4.92 -15.65
C GLN A 100 14.45 -4.23 -14.45
N SER A 101 13.24 -4.65 -14.08
CA SER A 101 12.53 -4.11 -12.95
C SER A 101 13.26 -4.52 -11.67
N ARG A 102 14.08 -3.61 -11.17
CA ARG A 102 14.46 -3.66 -9.77
C ARG A 102 13.21 -3.22 -9.03
N ALA A 103 12.44 -4.17 -8.50
CA ALA A 103 11.34 -3.89 -7.61
C ALA A 103 11.82 -2.80 -6.63
N ARG A 104 11.15 -1.64 -6.65
CA ARG A 104 11.58 -0.49 -5.88
C ARG A 104 11.63 -0.97 -4.42
N LYS A 105 12.83 -1.09 -3.84
CA LYS A 105 13.05 -1.50 -2.42
C LYS A 105 12.50 -0.45 -1.43
N ARG A 106 11.53 0.37 -1.81
CA ARG A 106 10.84 1.32 -0.95
C ARG A 106 9.60 0.61 -0.42
N ASN A 107 9.68 0.25 0.86
CA ASN A 107 8.72 -0.55 1.63
C ASN A 107 8.88 -2.08 1.52
N ARG A 108 10.07 -2.62 1.31
CA ARG A 108 10.34 -3.91 1.97
C ARG A 108 10.46 -3.57 3.45
N SER A 109 9.61 -4.17 4.28
CA SER A 109 9.70 -4.10 5.74
C SER A 109 10.95 -4.82 6.24
N GLY A 110 12.12 -4.74 5.57
CA GLY A 110 13.34 -5.47 5.89
C GLY A 110 13.24 -7.00 6.02
N VAL A 111 12.08 -7.59 5.74
CA VAL A 111 11.70 -8.94 6.20
C VAL A 111 10.85 -9.63 5.12
N GLU A 112 11.32 -9.59 3.89
CA GLU A 112 11.01 -10.61 2.90
C GLU A 112 12.37 -10.96 2.30
N ASP A 113 13.15 -11.67 3.12
CA ASP A 113 14.21 -12.53 2.62
C ASP A 113 13.54 -13.56 1.72
N ASP A 114 14.14 -13.84 0.56
CA ASP A 114 13.65 -14.88 -0.33
C ASP A 114 13.50 -16.15 0.52
N ILE A 115 12.26 -16.65 0.63
CA ILE A 115 11.90 -17.82 1.43
C ILE A 115 12.67 -19.07 0.98
N ASP A 116 13.37 -18.99 -0.16
CA ASP A 116 14.24 -20.03 -0.70
C ASP A 116 15.54 -20.26 0.10
N ASP A 117 15.90 -19.36 1.03
CA ASP A 117 17.01 -19.62 1.95
C ASP A 117 16.56 -20.45 3.18
N ILE A 118 17.03 -21.70 3.24
CA ILE A 118 16.76 -22.68 4.30
C ILE A 118 17.07 -22.10 5.70
N GLN A 119 18.06 -21.23 5.83
CA GLN A 119 18.39 -20.61 7.12
C GLN A 119 17.32 -19.61 7.58
N SER A 120 16.77 -18.85 6.66
CA SER A 120 15.69 -17.90 6.93
C SER A 120 14.42 -18.64 7.36
N GLN A 121 14.02 -19.72 6.68
CA GLN A 121 12.90 -20.58 7.09
C GLN A 121 13.08 -21.15 8.51
N ARG A 122 14.26 -21.67 8.85
CA ARG A 122 14.55 -22.18 10.20
C ARG A 122 14.39 -21.11 11.27
N LYS A 123 14.84 -19.88 11.01
CA LYS A 123 14.70 -18.74 11.96
C LYS A 123 13.22 -18.36 12.18
N TYR A 124 12.39 -18.39 11.14
CA TYR A 124 10.95 -18.14 11.27
C TYR A 124 10.26 -19.23 12.10
N MET A 125 10.51 -20.51 11.78
CA MET A 125 9.97 -21.65 12.54
C MET A 125 10.38 -21.59 14.01
N GLN A 126 11.64 -21.27 14.28
CA GLN A 126 12.15 -21.10 15.65
C GLN A 126 11.41 -20.00 16.42
N ARG A 127 11.04 -18.90 15.75
CA ARG A 127 10.24 -17.83 16.37
C ARG A 127 8.82 -18.29 16.65
N GLU A 128 8.14 -18.92 15.70
CA GLU A 128 6.75 -19.35 15.91
C GLU A 128 6.61 -20.36 17.04
N ILE A 129 7.58 -21.27 17.20
CA ILE A 129 7.60 -22.24 18.29
C ILE A 129 7.86 -21.56 19.65
N ASN A 130 8.76 -20.57 19.69
CA ASN A 130 9.26 -20.01 20.94
C ASN A 130 8.58 -18.69 21.36
N HIS A 131 7.85 -18.02 20.47
CA HIS A 131 7.09 -16.82 20.77
C HIS A 131 5.71 -17.19 21.29
N VAL A 132 5.51 -17.04 22.59
CA VAL A 132 4.32 -17.52 23.29
C VAL A 132 3.66 -16.39 24.07
N ASN A 133 2.35 -16.53 24.32
CA ASN A 133 1.65 -15.72 25.31
C ASN A 133 2.06 -16.21 26.72
N ARG A 134 2.71 -15.34 27.50
CA ARG A 134 3.23 -15.64 28.84
C ARG A 134 2.18 -15.53 29.94
N LYS A 135 0.93 -15.14 29.61
CA LYS A 135 -0.17 -14.88 30.57
C LYS A 135 0.16 -13.85 31.66
N LYS A 136 1.26 -13.10 31.48
CA LYS A 136 1.74 -12.08 32.40
C LYS A 136 2.10 -10.82 31.61
N LEU A 137 1.49 -9.71 31.97
CA LEU A 137 1.82 -8.40 31.40
C LEU A 137 3.16 -7.92 31.98
N SER A 138 4.11 -7.59 31.11
CA SER A 138 5.44 -7.09 31.52
C SER A 138 6.03 -6.19 30.44
N ASP A 139 7.02 -5.38 30.80
CA ASP A 139 7.67 -4.47 29.86
C ASP A 139 8.50 -5.24 28.82
N CYS A 140 8.32 -4.91 27.54
CA CYS A 140 9.10 -5.50 26.46
C CYS A 140 10.57 -5.07 26.55
N LEU A 141 11.47 -6.05 26.72
CA LEU A 141 12.91 -5.79 26.85
C LEU A 141 13.52 -5.22 25.56
N ALA A 142 13.05 -5.66 24.40
CA ALA A 142 13.49 -5.10 23.13
C ALA A 142 13.09 -3.62 22.99
N CYS A 143 11.89 -3.25 23.43
CA CYS A 143 11.45 -1.85 23.44
C CYS A 143 12.20 -1.00 24.47
N GLN A 144 12.70 -1.62 25.55
CA GLN A 144 13.62 -0.98 26.49
C GLN A 144 15.06 -0.88 25.97
N GLY A 145 15.37 -1.48 24.82
CA GLY A 145 16.68 -1.45 24.19
C GLY A 145 17.65 -2.54 24.63
N PHE A 146 17.19 -3.55 25.38
CA PHE A 146 18.03 -4.67 25.82
C PHE A 146 18.13 -5.78 24.75
N LYS A 147 19.32 -6.35 24.61
CA LYS A 147 19.61 -7.55 23.80
C LYS A 147 19.94 -8.76 24.67
N GLN A 148 19.82 -9.96 24.09
CA GLN A 148 20.19 -11.22 24.73
C GLN A 148 21.68 -11.20 25.09
N GLY A 149 22.01 -11.58 26.34
CA GLY A 149 23.37 -11.57 26.86
C GLY A 149 23.85 -10.23 27.43
N GLN A 150 23.12 -9.12 27.22
CA GLN A 150 23.48 -7.85 27.86
C GLN A 150 23.25 -7.90 29.38
N PRO A 151 24.25 -7.49 30.20
CA PRO A 151 24.06 -7.42 31.64
C PRO A 151 23.00 -6.36 31.98
N ARG A 152 21.96 -6.79 32.69
CA ARG A 152 20.92 -5.88 33.18
C ARG A 152 21.46 -5.18 34.42
N GLY A 153 21.64 -3.86 34.33
CA GLY A 153 22.05 -3.05 35.47
C GLY A 153 21.08 -3.26 36.66
N LYS A 154 21.63 -3.44 37.87
CA LYS A 154 20.82 -3.49 39.09
C LYS A 154 19.94 -2.24 39.18
N ARG A 155 18.65 -2.43 39.46
CA ARG A 155 17.69 -1.33 39.69
C ARG A 155 18.28 -0.38 40.73
N ARG A 156 18.64 0.85 40.34
CA ARG A 156 19.10 1.88 41.29
C ARG A 156 17.97 2.12 42.29
N LYS A 157 18.22 1.89 43.59
CA LYS A 157 17.31 2.36 44.65
C LYS A 157 17.16 3.87 44.49
N ARG A 158 15.93 4.37 44.38
CA ARG A 158 15.66 5.82 44.37
C ARG A 158 16.24 6.40 45.65
N ARG A 159 17.21 7.32 45.55
CA ARG A 159 17.67 8.15 46.66
C ARG A 159 16.78 9.39 46.72
N HIS A 160 16.52 9.92 47.92
CA HIS A 160 15.80 11.17 48.11
C HIS A 160 16.55 12.36 47.48
N LEU A 161 15.76 13.39 47.12
CA LEU A 161 16.11 14.58 46.35
C LEU A 161 17.56 15.05 46.56
N GLN A 162 18.33 15.07 45.47
CA GLN A 162 19.63 15.73 45.40
C GLN A 162 19.58 16.77 44.28
N ASP A 163 20.35 17.83 44.44
CA ASP A 163 20.46 18.92 43.48
C ASP A 163 20.91 18.40 42.10
N ILE A 164 20.15 18.78 41.08
CA ILE A 164 20.41 18.40 39.69
C ILE A 164 21.51 19.31 39.15
N THR A 165 22.78 18.95 39.39
CA THR A 165 23.91 19.61 38.74
C THR A 165 24.10 19.06 37.33
N GLY A 166 23.81 19.89 36.33
CA GLY A 166 24.14 19.66 34.92
C GLY A 166 23.17 18.72 34.22
N ASN A 167 22.83 19.03 32.97
CA ASN A 167 22.02 18.19 32.09
C ASN A 167 22.98 17.23 31.36
N PRO A 168 23.22 15.98 31.82
CA PRO A 168 23.95 15.04 30.99
C PRO A 168 22.96 14.65 29.89
N GLN A 169 23.29 14.94 28.64
CA GLN A 169 22.54 14.42 27.50
C GLN A 169 22.56 12.89 27.59
N SER A 170 21.51 12.31 28.17
CA SER A 170 21.33 10.87 28.23
C SER A 170 21.09 10.39 26.81
N LYS A 171 22.15 9.88 26.16
CA LYS A 171 22.09 9.28 24.82
C LYS A 171 21.24 8.01 24.72
N HIS A 172 20.55 7.62 25.79
CA HIS A 172 19.49 6.62 25.75
C HIS A 172 18.32 7.07 26.62
N ARG A 173 17.42 7.90 26.06
CA ARG A 173 16.03 7.87 26.54
C ARG A 173 15.47 6.52 26.12
N GLY A 174 15.65 5.51 26.98
CA GLY A 174 14.92 4.26 26.89
C GLY A 174 13.45 4.61 26.75
N GLY A 175 12.88 4.29 25.60
CA GLY A 175 11.46 4.53 25.35
C GLY A 175 10.67 3.89 26.48
N GLN A 176 9.62 4.56 26.94
CA GLN A 176 8.66 3.97 27.88
C GLN A 176 8.32 2.57 27.33
N GLY A 177 8.78 1.54 28.03
CA GLY A 177 8.75 0.18 27.52
C GLY A 177 7.30 -0.20 27.22
N LYS A 178 7.02 -0.56 25.97
CA LYS A 178 5.68 -1.08 25.64
C LYS A 178 5.44 -2.34 26.47
N GLN A 179 4.33 -2.38 27.20
CA GLN A 179 3.92 -3.57 27.93
C GLN A 179 3.39 -4.62 26.96
N THR A 180 3.67 -5.89 27.25
CA THR A 180 3.25 -7.01 26.41
C THR A 180 2.94 -8.25 27.22
N TRP A 181 1.98 -9.03 26.73
CA TRP A 181 1.64 -10.36 27.24
C TRP A 181 2.49 -11.47 26.59
N TYR A 182 3.27 -11.13 25.56
CA TYR A 182 4.02 -12.09 24.76
C TYR A 182 5.50 -12.12 25.15
N GLY A 183 6.18 -13.19 24.76
CA GLY A 183 7.60 -13.30 25.00
C GLY A 183 8.25 -14.55 24.45
N CYS A 184 9.54 -14.69 24.74
CA CYS A 184 10.31 -15.87 24.35
C CYS A 184 10.24 -16.93 25.47
N ARG A 185 9.79 -18.14 25.12
CA ARG A 185 9.73 -19.30 26.02
C ARG A 185 11.11 -19.74 26.50
N VAL A 186 12.11 -19.75 25.61
CA VAL A 186 13.46 -20.22 25.91
C VAL A 186 14.21 -19.24 26.81
N CYS A 187 14.09 -17.94 26.54
CA CYS A 187 14.78 -16.91 27.30
C CYS A 187 14.00 -16.43 28.54
N ASP A 188 12.73 -16.85 28.70
CA ASP A 188 11.76 -16.37 29.68
C ASP A 188 11.71 -14.83 29.83
N VAL A 189 11.58 -14.14 28.70
CA VAL A 189 11.54 -12.67 28.64
C VAL A 189 10.32 -12.13 27.93
N ALA A 190 9.87 -10.94 28.34
CA ALA A 190 8.77 -10.23 27.70
C ALA A 190 9.27 -9.54 26.42
N ILE A 191 8.64 -9.87 25.28
CA ILE A 191 8.94 -9.34 23.96
C ILE A 191 7.62 -9.14 23.21
N CYS A 192 7.42 -7.96 22.63
CA CYS A 192 6.21 -7.63 21.88
C CYS A 192 5.89 -8.66 20.78
N ASN A 193 4.61 -8.75 20.41
CA ASN A 193 4.18 -9.50 19.23
C ASN A 193 4.54 -8.76 17.91
N ASN A 194 5.81 -8.42 17.75
CA ASN A 194 6.37 -7.80 16.56
C ASN A 194 7.69 -8.51 16.23
N GLN A 195 7.86 -8.85 14.96
CA GLN A 195 9.06 -9.52 14.45
C GLN A 195 10.33 -8.70 14.77
N ASN A 196 10.25 -7.37 14.66
CA ASN A 196 11.38 -6.48 14.92
C ASN A 196 11.88 -6.58 16.36
N CYS A 197 10.96 -6.71 17.34
CA CYS A 197 11.33 -6.86 18.75
C CYS A 197 11.96 -8.23 19.02
N TRP A 198 11.50 -9.27 18.32
CA TRP A 198 12.06 -10.61 18.41
C TRP A 198 13.50 -10.65 17.89
N TYR A 199 13.71 -10.19 16.65
CA TYR A 199 15.04 -10.18 16.03
C TYR A 199 15.98 -9.24 16.76
N PHE A 200 15.53 -8.06 17.18
CA PHE A 200 16.37 -7.12 17.93
C PHE A 200 16.91 -7.74 19.24
N TYR A 201 16.06 -8.44 20.00
CA TYR A 201 16.49 -9.07 21.25
C TYR A 201 17.45 -10.24 21.02
N HIS A 202 17.15 -11.11 20.06
CA HIS A 202 17.94 -12.33 19.80
C HIS A 202 19.12 -12.11 18.85
N HIS A 203 19.32 -10.89 18.37
CA HIS A 203 20.56 -10.53 17.68
C HIS A 203 21.67 -10.51 18.72
N LEU A 204 22.51 -11.54 18.70
CA LEU A 204 23.70 -11.63 19.55
C LEU A 204 24.58 -10.38 19.34
N ILE A 205 25.24 -9.97 20.42
CA ILE A 205 26.38 -9.05 20.42
C ILE A 205 27.64 -9.90 20.32
#